data_AF-M0BLG7-F1
#
_entry.id   AF-M0BLG7-F1
#
_cell.length_a   1.000
_cell.length_b   1.000
_cell.length_c   1.000
_cell.angle_alpha   90.00
_cell.angle_beta   90.00
_cell.angle_gamma   90.00
#
_symmetry.space_group_name_H-M   'P 1'
#
loop_
_entity.id
_entity.type
_entity.pdbx_description
1 polymer ?
#
loop_
_entity_poly.entity_id
_entity_poly.type
_entity_poly.pdbx_seq_one_letter_code
_entity_poly.pdbx_strand_id
1 'polypeptide(L)' 'MDPETLRERLQENGELMVNVSDFDAQIELHLHDTEIEEDTVTLELVDGTLEFDTDEVIGAWKHYHSLEDYGLD' A
#
# COMPACT_ATOMS: atom_id res chain seq x y z
N MET A 1 5.97 -10.29 1.00
CA MET A 1 5.61 -10.04 2.42
C MET A 1 4.38 -10.87 2.76
N ASP A 2 4.21 -11.29 4.01
CA ASP A 2 3.04 -12.04 4.45
C ASP A 2 1.72 -11.24 4.23
N PRO A 3 0.74 -11.81 3.52
CA PRO A 3 -0.54 -11.14 3.19
C PRO A 3 -1.36 -10.74 4.41
N GLU A 4 -1.42 -11.61 5.44
CA GLU A 4 -2.15 -11.34 6.68
C GLU A 4 -1.55 -10.14 7.40
N THR A 5 -0.22 -10.10 7.49
CA THR A 5 0.52 -8.97 8.07
C THR A 5 0.25 -7.64 7.35
N LEU A 6 0.22 -7.64 6.01
CA LEU A 6 -0.10 -6.45 5.23
C LEU A 6 -1.54 -5.99 5.49
N ARG A 7 -2.48 -6.92 5.50
CA ARG A 7 -3.91 -6.66 5.71
C ARG A 7 -4.17 -6.11 7.12
N GLU A 8 -3.58 -6.71 8.14
CA GLU A 8 -3.68 -6.24 9.53
C GLU A 8 -3.12 -4.83 9.69
N ARG A 9 -1.94 -4.56 9.13
CA ARG A 9 -1.31 -3.24 9.19
C ARG A 9 -2.12 -2.17 8.48
N LEU A 10 -2.71 -2.49 7.32
CA LEU A 10 -3.58 -1.57 6.59
C LEU A 10 -4.87 -1.29 7.38
N GLN A 11 -5.50 -2.32 7.94
CA GLN A 11 -6.71 -2.16 8.76
C GLN A 11 -6.47 -1.38 10.05
N GLU A 12 -5.35 -1.62 10.74
CA GLU A 12 -4.98 -0.91 11.97
C GLU A 12 -4.74 0.58 11.72
N ASN A 13 -4.08 0.92 10.61
CA ASN A 13 -3.68 2.29 10.33
C ASN A 13 -4.68 3.07 9.47
N GLY A 14 -5.58 2.38 8.77
CA GLY A 14 -6.43 2.94 7.71
C GLY A 14 -5.67 3.20 6.40
N GLU A 15 -4.36 3.44 6.49
CA GLU A 15 -3.47 3.74 5.36
C GLU A 15 -2.11 3.07 5.57
N LEU A 16 -1.45 2.68 4.47
CA LEU A 16 -0.14 2.04 4.50
C LEU A 16 0.70 2.49 3.31
N MET A 17 1.97 2.81 3.52
CA MET A 17 2.94 2.95 2.43
C MET A 17 3.61 1.60 2.20
N VAL A 18 3.78 1.22 0.94
CA VAL A 18 4.50 0.01 0.53
C VAL A 18 5.53 0.34 -0.55
N ASN A 19 6.59 -0.46 -0.61
CA ASN A 19 7.56 -0.44 -1.71
C ASN A 19 7.49 -1.78 -2.45
N VAL A 20 7.28 -1.74 -3.75
CA VAL A 20 6.99 -2.90 -4.62
C VAL A 20 8.08 -3.06 -5.68
N SER A 21 8.60 -4.28 -5.85
CA SER A 21 9.69 -4.60 -6.78
C SER A 21 9.28 -5.10 -8.16
N ASP A 22 8.00 -5.39 -8.39
CA ASP A 22 7.50 -6.08 -9.60
C ASP A 22 7.60 -5.28 -10.91
N PHE A 23 7.91 -3.98 -10.81
CA PHE A 23 7.94 -3.09 -11.96
C PHE A 23 9.37 -2.85 -12.48
N ASP A 24 9.49 -2.21 -13.65
CA ASP A 24 10.78 -1.81 -14.24
C ASP A 24 11.67 -0.98 -13.29
N ALA A 25 11.07 -0.39 -12.27
CA ALA A 25 11.74 0.22 -11.12
C ALA A 25 10.94 -0.06 -9.84
N GLN A 26 11.61 -0.01 -8.68
CA GLN A 26 10.91 -0.02 -7.40
C GLN A 26 9.97 1.18 -7.30
N ILE A 27 8.72 0.92 -6.92
CA ILE A 27 7.71 1.98 -6.79
C ILE A 27 7.19 2.01 -5.36
N GLU A 28 7.10 3.21 -4.81
CA GLU A 28 6.41 3.45 -3.55
C GLU A 28 4.93 3.73 -3.82
N LEU A 29 4.05 2.97 -3.16
CA LEU A 29 2.61 3.09 -3.29
C LEU A 29 1.98 3.42 -1.94
N HIS A 30 0.98 4.30 -1.97
CA HIS A 30 0.12 4.59 -0.84
C HIS A 30 -1.16 3.75 -0.97
N LEU A 31 -1.34 2.82 -0.04
CA LEU A 31 -2.52 1.96 0.06
C LEU A 31 -3.55 2.60 0.98
N HIS A 32 -4.76 2.72 0.47
CA HIS A 32 -5.98 3.07 1.20
C HIS A 32 -7.15 2.40 0.49
N ASP A 33 -8.08 1.81 1.24
CA ASP A 33 -9.21 1.06 0.67
C ASP A 33 -8.77 -0.01 -0.35
N THR A 34 -7.65 -0.67 -0.04
CA THR A 34 -7.00 -1.66 -0.92
C THR A 34 -7.45 -3.07 -0.58
N GLU A 35 -7.76 -3.86 -1.61
CA GLU A 35 -8.08 -5.27 -1.46
C GLU A 35 -6.78 -6.09 -1.45
N ILE A 36 -6.64 -6.94 -0.44
CA ILE A 36 -5.50 -7.85 -0.28
C ILE A 36 -6.10 -9.24 -0.06
N GLU A 37 -6.04 -10.09 -1.06
CA GLU A 37 -6.50 -11.48 -1.01
C GLU A 37 -5.37 -12.42 -0.58
N GLU A 38 -5.41 -13.71 -0.94
CA GLU A 38 -4.42 -14.71 -0.50
C GLU A 38 -3.00 -14.25 -0.81
N ASP A 39 -2.66 -14.02 -2.08
CA ASP A 39 -1.30 -13.62 -2.46
C ASP A 39 -1.27 -12.36 -3.34
N THR A 40 -2.42 -11.73 -3.59
CA THR A 40 -2.55 -10.59 -4.53
C THR A 40 -3.03 -9.34 -3.81
N VAL A 41 -2.41 -8.20 -4.16
CA VAL A 41 -2.86 -6.85 -3.81
C VAL A 41 -3.50 -6.23 -5.05
N THR A 42 -4.71 -5.71 -4.89
CA THR A 42 -5.49 -5.09 -5.97
C THR A 42 -5.84 -3.66 -5.61
N LEU A 43 -5.42 -2.71 -6.43
CA LEU A 43 -5.75 -1.28 -6.32
C LEU A 43 -6.62 -0.84 -7.49
N GLU A 44 -7.74 -0.22 -7.18
CA GLU A 44 -8.56 0.48 -8.16
C GLU A 44 -7.99 1.90 -8.37
N LEU A 45 -7.44 2.15 -9.56
CA LEU A 45 -6.97 3.44 -10.00
C LEU A 45 -8.04 4.14 -10.84
N VAL A 46 -7.86 5.44 -11.07
CA VAL A 46 -8.79 6.23 -11.90
C VAL A 46 -8.90 5.71 -13.34
N ASP A 47 -7.83 5.11 -13.85
CA ASP A 47 -7.69 4.67 -15.24
C ASP A 47 -7.59 3.14 -15.41
N GLY A 48 -7.75 2.38 -14.33
CA GLY A 48 -7.73 0.92 -14.39
C GLY A 48 -7.46 0.28 -13.04
N THR A 49 -7.09 -0.99 -13.07
CA THR A 49 -6.74 -1.78 -11.88
C THR A 49 -5.26 -2.10 -11.91
N LEU A 50 -4.59 -1.96 -10.77
CA LEU A 50 -3.22 -2.37 -10.55
C LEU A 50 -3.20 -3.60 -9.65
N GLU A 51 -2.58 -4.67 -10.12
CA GLU A 51 -2.45 -5.92 -9.38
C GLU A 51 -0.96 -6.27 -9.25
N PHE A 52 -0.55 -6.71 -8.08
CA PHE A 52 0.78 -7.25 -7.84
C PHE A 52 0.76 -8.28 -6.71
N ASP A 53 1.74 -9.19 -6.72
CA ASP A 53 1.87 -10.21 -5.68
C ASP A 53 2.35 -9.61 -4.36
N THR A 54 1.82 -10.08 -3.23
CA THR A 54 2.25 -9.65 -1.90
C THR A 54 3.73 -9.91 -1.66
N ASP A 55 4.30 -10.90 -2.34
CA ASP A 55 5.72 -11.23 -2.30
C ASP A 55 6.63 -10.14 -2.89
N GLU A 56 6.11 -9.35 -3.83
CA GLU A 56 6.81 -8.22 -4.42
C GLU A 56 6.85 -6.99 -3.50
N VAL A 57 6.13 -7.04 -2.38
CA VAL A 57 6.22 -6.02 -1.32
C VAL A 57 7.48 -6.24 -0.49
N ILE A 58 8.49 -5.42 -0.74
CA ILE A 58 9.81 -5.47 -0.08
C ILE A 58 9.90 -4.55 1.15
N GLY A 59 8.92 -3.67 1.35
CA GLY A 59 8.84 -2.80 2.52
C GLY A 59 7.43 -2.29 2.76
N ALA A 60 7.06 -2.11 4.03
CA ALA A 60 5.78 -1.54 4.42
C ALA A 60 5.91 -0.72 5.71
N TRP A 61 5.36 0.50 5.72
CA TRP A 61 5.40 1.40 6.87
C TRP A 61 4.14 2.26 6.94
N LYS A 62 3.87 2.78 8.14
CA LYS A 62 2.71 3.65 8.39
C LYS A 62 2.85 4.95 7.59
N HIS A 63 1.78 5.35 6.92
CA HIS A 63 1.69 6.68 6.32
C HIS A 63 1.47 7.73 7.42
N TYR A 64 2.26 8.80 7.42
CA TYR A 64 2.15 9.91 8.37
C TYR A 64 1.76 11.16 7.61
N HIS A 65 0.60 11.71 7.93
CA HIS A 65 0.24 13.07 7.53
C HIS A 65 0.97 14.07 8.42
N SER A 66 1.58 15.08 7.81
CA SER A 66 2.04 16.27 8.52
C SER A 66 0.86 17.16 8.89
N LEU A 67 1.05 18.07 9.86
CA LEU A 67 0.03 19.09 10.14
C LEU A 67 -0.17 20.02 8.93
N GLU A 68 0.90 20.26 8.18
CA GLU A 68 0.91 21.06 6.95
C GLU A 68 -0.03 20.48 5.88
N ASP A 69 -0.19 19.15 5.80
CA ASP A 69 -1.11 18.48 4.87
C ASP A 69 -2.58 18.83 5.14
N TYR A 70 -2.90 19.25 6.36
CA TYR A 70 -4.22 19.73 6.76
C TYR A 70 -4.33 21.27 6.74
N GLY A 71 -3.28 21.97 6.28
CA GLY A 71 -3.19 23.43 6.32
C GLY A 71 -3.08 23.99 7.74
N LEU A 72 -2.48 23.23 8.65
CA LEU A 72 -2.28 23.59 10.06
C LEU A 72 -0.78 23.73 10.35
N ASP A 73 -0.40 24.79 11.06
CA ASP A 73 0.96 25.05 11.58
C ASP A 73 1.01 24.89 13.11
#